data_AF-A0A7S0QV58-F1
#
_entry.id   AF-A0A7S0QV58-F1
#
_cell.length_a   1.000
_cell.length_b   1.000
_cell.length_c   1.000
_cell.angle_alpha   90.00
_cell.angle_beta   90.00
_cell.angle_gamma   90.00
#
_symmetry.space_group_name_H-M   'P 1'
#
loop_
_entity.id
_entity.type
_entity.pdbx_description
1 polymer ?
#
loop_
_entity_poly.entity_id
_entity_poly.type
_entity_poly.pdbx_seq_one_letter_code
_entity_poly.pdbx_strand_id
1 'polypeptide(L)'
;QIANHLPGTFSVQSGPCTVSADGACFFSPNYPANYDNSQSCTIAVNQAAKLAVGQFYVEEGYDMMYVNGAAYSGQNSGPDGEAVAAGTSISWSSDGSVTRCGFAICGVAHDTHGGSGAVRLVGGSSPLE
;
A
#
# COMPACT_ATOMS: atom_id res chain seq x y z
N GLN A 1 10.42 -2.25 17.01
CA GLN A 1 10.47 -1.14 16.04
C GLN A 1 9.18 -1.20 15.25
N ILE A 2 8.16 -0.48 15.71
CA ILE A 2 6.76 -0.49 15.22
C ILE A 2 6.35 0.89 14.70
N ALA A 3 7.33 1.74 14.37
CA ALA A 3 7.13 3.20 14.34
C ALA A 3 6.66 3.78 12.99
N ASN A 4 6.47 2.98 11.93
CA ASN A 4 6.19 3.55 10.62
C ASN A 4 4.98 2.99 9.85
N HIS A 5 4.34 1.90 10.31
CA HIS A 5 3.13 1.40 9.66
C HIS A 5 1.90 2.20 10.09
N LEU A 6 0.98 2.44 9.16
CA LEU A 6 -0.26 3.20 9.37
C LEU A 6 -1.47 2.25 9.50
N PRO A 7 -2.01 2.03 10.71
CA PRO A 7 -3.22 1.21 10.90
C PRO A 7 -4.43 1.79 10.18
N GLY A 8 -5.31 0.90 9.70
CA GLY A 8 -6.54 1.25 9.00
C GLY A 8 -6.32 1.86 7.63
N THR A 9 -5.12 1.74 7.04
CA THR A 9 -4.83 2.28 5.70
C THR A 9 -5.59 1.52 4.63
N PHE A 10 -5.72 0.19 4.78
CA PHE A 10 -6.30 -0.67 3.76
C PHE A 10 -7.49 -1.46 4.26
N SER A 11 -8.36 -1.80 3.31
CA SER A 11 -9.41 -2.80 3.49
C SER A 11 -9.65 -3.53 2.18
N VAL A 12 -10.08 -4.79 2.26
CA VAL A 12 -10.45 -5.57 1.07
C VAL A 12 -11.78 -5.04 0.54
N GLN A 13 -11.79 -4.50 -0.67
CA GLN A 13 -13.00 -4.09 -1.35
C GLN A 13 -13.69 -5.29 -2.03
N SER A 14 -12.90 -6.19 -2.63
CA SER A 14 -13.38 -7.42 -3.24
C SER A 14 -12.25 -8.46 -3.41
N GLY A 15 -12.64 -9.73 -3.56
CA GLY A 15 -11.72 -10.83 -3.87
C GLY A 15 -11.04 -11.47 -2.65
N PRO A 16 -10.12 -12.41 -2.89
CA PRO A 16 -9.55 -13.27 -1.84
C PRO A 16 -8.27 -12.73 -1.18
N CYS A 17 -7.85 -11.50 -1.51
CA CYS A 17 -6.73 -10.87 -0.81
C CYS A 17 -7.08 -10.63 0.66
N THR A 18 -6.06 -10.51 1.50
CA THR A 18 -6.24 -10.31 2.94
C THR A 18 -5.57 -9.04 3.40
N VAL A 19 -5.96 -8.56 4.57
CA VAL A 19 -5.38 -7.38 5.22
C VAL A 19 -5.03 -7.78 6.66
N SER A 20 -3.95 -7.22 7.19
CA SER A 20 -3.55 -7.42 8.59
C SER A 20 -4.66 -6.97 9.55
N ALA A 21 -4.66 -7.51 10.76
CA ALA A 21 -5.71 -7.23 11.76
C ALA A 21 -5.85 -5.73 12.08
N ASP A 22 -4.76 -4.97 11.97
CA ASP A 22 -4.72 -3.52 12.18
C ASP A 22 -5.01 -2.72 10.91
N GLY A 23 -5.20 -3.34 9.75
CA GLY A 23 -5.45 -2.65 8.49
C GLY A 23 -4.23 -1.99 7.84
N ALA A 24 -3.02 -2.24 8.36
CA ALA A 24 -1.80 -1.56 7.89
C ALA A 24 -1.17 -2.19 6.65
N CYS A 25 -1.33 -3.49 6.45
CA CYS A 25 -0.72 -4.24 5.36
C CYS A 25 -1.75 -5.11 4.65
N PHE A 26 -1.58 -5.30 3.34
CA PHE A 26 -2.38 -6.23 2.55
C PHE A 26 -1.50 -7.28 1.87
N PHE A 27 -2.09 -8.43 1.62
CA PHE A 27 -1.39 -9.63 1.17
C PHE A 27 -2.14 -10.29 0.01
N SER A 28 -1.38 -10.93 -0.87
CA SER A 28 -1.95 -11.83 -1.88
C SER A 28 -2.71 -12.97 -1.21
N PRO A 29 -3.63 -13.64 -1.94
CA PRO A 29 -4.28 -14.84 -1.44
C PRO A 29 -3.23 -15.88 -1.02
N ASN A 30 -3.53 -16.63 0.05
CA ASN A 30 -2.69 -17.69 0.60
C ASN A 30 -1.28 -17.28 1.09
N TYR A 31 -0.91 -16.00 1.06
CA TYR A 31 0.41 -15.54 1.50
C TYR A 31 0.78 -16.06 2.91
N PRO A 32 2.00 -16.59 3.14
CA PRO A 32 3.18 -16.56 2.27
C PRO A 32 3.29 -17.73 1.27
N ALA A 33 2.28 -18.60 1.18
CA ALA A 33 2.21 -19.61 0.13
C ALA A 33 1.80 -18.98 -1.21
N ASN A 34 1.84 -19.78 -2.28
CA ASN A 34 1.48 -19.28 -3.58
C ASN A 34 -0.02 -18.92 -3.67
N TYR A 35 -0.32 -17.83 -4.38
CA TYR A 35 -1.67 -17.56 -4.84
C TYR A 35 -2.12 -18.62 -5.87
N ASP A 36 -3.41 -18.68 -6.18
CA ASP A 36 -3.95 -19.56 -7.22
C ASP A 36 -4.15 -18.82 -8.55
N ASN A 37 -4.37 -19.58 -9.62
CA ASN A 37 -4.69 -19.04 -10.93
C ASN A 37 -6.08 -18.38 -10.94
N SER A 38 -6.27 -17.40 -11.83
CA SER A 38 -7.55 -16.73 -12.10
C SER A 38 -8.17 -16.04 -10.87
N GLN A 39 -7.32 -15.59 -9.95
CA GLN A 39 -7.75 -14.80 -8.80
C GLN A 39 -7.69 -13.32 -9.13
N SER A 40 -8.59 -12.53 -8.57
CA SER A 40 -8.50 -11.08 -8.62
C SER A 40 -9.03 -10.48 -7.32
N CYS A 41 -8.45 -9.35 -6.92
CA CYS A 41 -8.87 -8.63 -5.74
C CYS A 41 -8.67 -7.12 -5.92
N THR A 42 -9.44 -6.36 -5.16
CA THR A 42 -9.30 -4.90 -5.08
C THR A 42 -9.17 -4.50 -3.61
N ILE A 43 -8.18 -3.66 -3.33
CA ILE A 43 -7.90 -3.09 -2.02
C ILE A 43 -8.29 -1.62 -2.04
N ALA A 44 -9.14 -1.20 -1.10
CA ALA A 44 -9.48 0.20 -0.90
C ALA A 44 -8.40 0.89 -0.05
N VAL A 45 -8.01 2.09 -0.46
CA VAL A 45 -7.09 2.96 0.29
C VAL A 45 -7.91 3.92 1.13
N ASN A 46 -8.03 3.66 2.43
CA ASN A 46 -8.83 4.45 3.36
C ASN A 46 -8.11 5.72 3.82
N GLN A 47 -6.77 5.70 3.80
CA GLN A 47 -5.91 6.80 4.25
C GLN A 47 -4.74 6.97 3.29
N ALA A 48 -4.29 8.20 3.07
CA ALA A 48 -3.14 8.45 2.23
C ALA A 48 -1.87 7.87 2.87
N ALA A 49 -1.05 7.20 2.07
CA ALA A 49 0.15 6.51 2.54
C ALA A 49 1.19 6.39 1.43
N LYS A 50 2.44 6.10 1.81
CA LYS A 50 3.45 5.57 0.90
C LYS A 50 3.44 4.04 1.02
N LEU A 51 3.56 3.34 -0.10
CA LEU A 51 3.65 1.88 -0.09
C LEU A 51 5.06 1.45 0.29
N ALA A 52 5.15 0.52 1.26
CA ALA A 52 6.37 -0.18 1.62
C ALA A 52 6.20 -1.66 1.26
N VAL A 53 6.97 -2.13 0.29
CA VAL A 53 6.88 -3.49 -0.24
C VAL A 53 7.82 -4.41 0.55
N GLY A 54 7.23 -5.31 1.34
CA GLY A 54 8.00 -6.33 2.07
C GLY A 54 8.32 -7.55 1.21
N GLN A 55 7.38 -7.95 0.35
CA GLN A 55 7.59 -8.97 -0.68
C GLN A 55 6.76 -8.63 -1.92
N PHE A 56 7.34 -8.87 -3.10
CA PHE A 56 6.64 -8.84 -4.36
C PHE A 56 7.27 -9.84 -5.33
N TYR A 57 6.63 -10.97 -5.51
CA TYR A 57 6.98 -11.96 -6.51
C TYR A 57 5.71 -12.53 -7.11
N VAL A 58 5.36 -12.06 -8.30
CA VAL A 58 4.26 -12.53 -9.13
C VAL A 58 4.81 -12.97 -10.50
N GLU A 59 4.01 -13.61 -11.35
CA GLU A 59 4.47 -13.93 -12.70
C GLU A 59 4.78 -12.65 -13.49
N GLU A 60 5.92 -12.62 -14.15
CA GLU A 60 6.37 -11.47 -14.93
C GLU A 60 5.57 -11.37 -16.24
N GLY A 61 4.93 -10.23 -16.47
CA GLY A 61 4.22 -9.94 -17.72
C GLY A 61 2.80 -10.50 -17.83
N TYR A 62 2.33 -11.29 -16.87
CA TYR A 62 0.99 -11.91 -16.89
C TYR A 62 0.16 -11.56 -15.67
N ASP A 63 0.72 -11.76 -14.47
CA ASP A 63 0.08 -11.39 -13.22
C ASP A 63 0.37 -9.92 -12.89
N MET A 64 -0.69 -9.12 -12.79
CA MET A 64 -0.56 -7.66 -12.76
C MET A 64 -1.15 -7.07 -11.50
N MET A 65 -0.37 -6.22 -10.83
CA MET A 65 -0.87 -5.25 -9.85
C MET A 65 -0.96 -3.87 -10.50
N TYR A 66 -2.04 -3.14 -10.22
CA TYR A 66 -2.23 -1.78 -10.68
C TYR A 66 -2.34 -0.81 -9.50
N VAL A 67 -1.48 0.22 -9.49
CA VAL A 67 -1.50 1.32 -8.53
C VAL A 67 -1.44 2.62 -9.32
N ASN A 68 -2.38 3.55 -9.08
CA ASN A 68 -2.45 4.84 -9.81
C ASN A 68 -2.41 4.72 -11.34
N GLY A 69 -2.86 3.60 -11.90
CA GLY A 69 -2.82 3.31 -13.35
C GLY A 69 -1.49 2.76 -13.87
N ALA A 70 -0.44 2.69 -13.05
CA ALA A 70 0.80 1.99 -13.37
C ALA A 70 0.65 0.48 -13.09
N ALA A 71 1.25 -0.35 -13.95
CA ALA A 71 1.23 -1.80 -13.84
C ALA A 71 2.56 -2.34 -13.29
N TYR A 72 2.49 -3.32 -12.40
CA TYR A 72 3.63 -3.94 -11.73
C TYR A 72 3.50 -5.47 -11.82
N SER A 73 4.58 -6.15 -12.20
CA SER A 73 4.66 -7.62 -12.29
C SER A 73 6.10 -8.09 -12.05
N GLY A 74 6.30 -9.40 -11.94
CA GLY A 74 7.63 -10.01 -11.76
C GLY A 74 8.12 -10.01 -10.31
N GLN A 75 9.45 -10.10 -10.13
CA GLN A 75 10.11 -10.21 -8.83
C GLN A 75 10.78 -8.89 -8.45
N ASN A 76 10.59 -8.45 -7.21
CA ASN A 76 11.18 -7.22 -6.65
C ASN A 76 10.89 -5.95 -7.47
N SER A 77 9.84 -5.98 -8.28
CA SER A 77 9.42 -4.89 -9.16
C SER A 77 8.00 -4.42 -8.81
N GLY A 78 7.65 -4.53 -7.52
CA GLY A 78 6.40 -4.02 -6.96
C GLY A 78 6.40 -2.50 -6.81
N PRO A 79 5.27 -1.91 -6.38
CA PRO A 79 5.08 -0.46 -6.27
C PRO A 79 5.76 0.14 -5.03
N ASP A 80 7.03 -0.18 -4.78
CA ASP A 80 7.73 0.29 -3.60
C ASP A 80 7.94 1.80 -3.66
N GLY A 81 7.53 2.48 -2.59
CA GLY A 81 7.59 3.92 -2.46
C GLY A 81 6.53 4.71 -3.23
N GLU A 82 5.60 4.05 -3.92
CA GLU A 82 4.48 4.72 -4.60
C GLU A 82 3.55 5.39 -3.56
N ALA A 83 3.10 6.61 -3.83
CA ALA A 83 2.17 7.32 -2.97
C ALA A 83 0.72 7.04 -3.40
N VAL A 84 -0.13 6.67 -2.44
CA VAL A 84 -1.56 6.44 -2.67
C VAL A 84 -2.40 7.44 -1.89
N ALA A 85 -3.50 7.91 -2.50
CA ALA A 85 -4.42 8.85 -1.88
C ALA A 85 -5.62 8.13 -1.25
N ALA A 86 -6.18 8.71 -0.19
CA ALA A 86 -7.43 8.20 0.39
C ALA A 86 -8.56 8.24 -0.65
N GLY A 87 -9.35 7.17 -0.70
CA GLY A 87 -10.45 6.98 -1.65
C GLY A 87 -10.04 6.35 -2.99
N THR A 88 -8.75 6.07 -3.23
CA THR A 88 -8.32 5.30 -4.40
C THR A 88 -8.35 3.79 -4.13
N SER A 89 -8.10 3.00 -5.16
CA SER A 89 -8.04 1.54 -5.09
C SER A 89 -6.79 0.99 -5.75
N ILE A 90 -6.28 -0.11 -5.21
CA ILE A 90 -5.23 -0.94 -5.79
C ILE A 90 -5.88 -2.23 -6.26
N SER A 91 -5.61 -2.68 -7.49
CA SER A 91 -6.14 -3.96 -7.98
C SER A 91 -5.00 -4.92 -8.30
N TRP A 92 -5.26 -6.22 -8.16
CA TRP A 92 -4.36 -7.28 -8.62
C TRP A 92 -5.15 -8.43 -9.24
N SER A 93 -4.57 -9.08 -10.24
CA SER A 93 -5.12 -10.30 -10.84
C SER A 93 -4.03 -11.27 -11.29
N SER A 94 -4.31 -12.57 -11.16
CA SER A 94 -3.52 -13.65 -11.77
C SER A 94 -4.16 -14.22 -13.03
N ASP A 95 -3.33 -14.73 -13.93
CA ASP A 95 -3.74 -15.37 -15.17
C ASP A 95 -4.11 -16.87 -14.99
N GLY A 96 -4.15 -17.65 -16.06
CA GLY A 96 -4.52 -19.07 -16.02
C GLY A 96 -3.42 -20.04 -15.53
N SER A 97 -2.19 -19.59 -15.29
CA SER A 97 -1.03 -20.45 -15.00
C SER A 97 0.03 -19.78 -14.11
N VAL A 98 1.13 -20.52 -13.85
CA VAL A 98 2.36 -20.07 -13.14
C VAL A 98 2.12 -19.16 -11.92
N THR A 99 2.11 -19.77 -10.74
CA THR A 99 1.96 -19.01 -9.49
C THR A 99 3.27 -18.80 -8.75
N ARG A 100 3.32 -17.75 -7.92
CA ARG A 100 4.44 -17.36 -7.06
C ARG A 100 3.96 -17.06 -5.65
N CYS A 101 4.87 -16.77 -4.73
CA CYS A 101 4.54 -16.46 -3.33
C CYS A 101 3.83 -15.12 -3.11
N GLY A 102 3.60 -14.34 -4.17
CA GLY A 102 2.74 -13.17 -4.17
C GLY A 102 3.36 -11.95 -3.50
N PHE A 103 2.56 -11.21 -2.73
CA PHE A 103 2.96 -9.91 -2.21
C PHE A 103 2.53 -9.68 -0.77
N ALA A 104 3.32 -8.85 -0.07
CA ALA A 104 3.03 -8.26 1.23
C ALA A 104 3.42 -6.79 1.16
N ILE A 105 2.44 -5.90 1.25
CA ILE A 105 2.63 -4.46 1.07
C ILE A 105 1.95 -3.73 2.22
N CYS A 106 2.67 -2.78 2.81
CA CYS A 106 2.19 -2.00 3.94
C CYS A 106 2.11 -0.51 3.63
N GLY A 107 1.21 0.18 4.31
CA GLY A 107 1.11 1.62 4.28
C GLY A 107 2.04 2.19 5.34
N VAL A 108 2.90 3.12 4.95
CA VAL A 108 3.74 3.87 5.87
C VAL A 108 3.47 5.36 5.75
N ALA A 109 3.80 6.09 6.81
CA ALA A 109 3.73 7.55 6.80
C ALA A 109 4.52 8.08 5.59
N HIS A 110 3.90 8.97 4.83
CA HIS A 110 4.64 9.78 3.88
C HIS A 110 5.62 10.61 4.70
N ASP A 111 6.94 10.50 4.47
CA ASP A 111 7.94 11.23 5.24
C ASP A 111 7.75 12.75 5.09
N THR A 112 6.87 13.34 5.88
CA THR A 112 6.75 14.79 6.05
C THR A 112 7.59 15.22 7.23
N HIS A 113 8.90 14.95 7.18
CA HIS A 113 9.87 15.49 8.13
C HIS A 113 11.30 15.36 7.55
N GLY A 114 11.89 16.33 6.87
CA GLY A 114 12.38 17.59 7.45
C GLY A 114 11.30 18.52 7.99
N GLY A 115 11.28 18.72 9.30
CA GLY A 115 10.21 19.41 9.99
C GLY A 115 10.03 20.89 9.65
N SER A 116 8.78 21.34 9.79
CA SER A 116 8.48 22.32 10.82
C SER A 116 6.97 22.30 11.09
N GLY A 117 6.61 21.98 12.31
CA GLY A 117 5.24 22.12 12.78
C GLY A 117 4.83 23.59 12.69
N ALA A 118 3.72 23.84 11.99
CA ALA A 118 3.00 25.09 12.11
C ALA A 118 2.40 25.17 13.52
N VAL A 119 3.17 25.68 14.48
CA VAL A 119 2.61 26.19 15.74
C VAL A 119 1.93 27.52 15.40
N ARG A 120 0.60 27.49 15.29
CA ARG A 120 -0.22 28.70 15.31
C ARG A 120 -0.17 29.28 16.71
N LEU A 121 0.58 30.37 16.92
CA LEU A 121 0.32 31.29 18.03
C LEU A 121 -0.50 32.47 17.48
N VAL A 122 -1.71 32.58 17.99
CA VAL A 122 -2.66 33.65 17.70
C VAL A 122 -2.29 34.86 18.57
N GLY A 123 -2.09 36.01 17.92
CA GLY A 123 -2.48 37.33 18.45
C GLY A 123 -1.52 38.06 19.41
N GLY A 124 -1.19 39.31 19.05
CA GLY A 124 -0.67 40.29 20.01
C GLY A 124 0.19 41.39 19.38
N SER A 125 -0.43 42.45 18.90
CA SER A 125 0.15 43.67 18.34
C SER A 125 0.79 44.61 19.39
N SER A 126 2.06 45.00 19.18
CA SER A 126 2.72 46.31 19.45
C SER A 126 2.77 46.91 20.89
N PRO A 127 3.59 47.96 21.17
CA PRO A 127 4.90 48.38 20.61
C PRO A 127 5.98 48.76 21.68
N LEU A 128 7.21 48.96 21.18
CA LEU A 128 8.26 49.94 21.57
C LEU A 128 8.47 50.32 23.06
N GLU A 129 9.68 50.07 23.56
CA GLU A 129 10.59 51.04 24.21
C GLU A 129 12.05 50.68 23.89
#